data_AF-G4ZAB8-F1
#
_entry.id   AF-G4ZAB8-F1
#
_cell.length_a   1.000
_cell.length_b   1.000
_cell.length_c   1.000
_cell.angle_alpha   90.00
_cell.angle_beta   90.00
_cell.angle_gamma   90.00
#
_symmetry.space_group_name_H-M   'P 1'
#
loop_
_entity.id
_entity.type
_entity.pdbx_description
1 polymer ?
#
loop_
_entity_poly.entity_id
_entity_poly.type
_entity_poly.pdbx_seq_one_letter_code
_entity_poly.pdbx_strand_id
1 'polypeptide(L)'
;MERVGVEFLTRVSKERMKRVKRATVAVSLSARFDKRARTSQLQPTFIPERRYGYSTDTMRQLRNIEWTGTLLGFLAGLVSGLISIGLESVLPPQLTVDEIWGFNRYVLLINIAVSLVEVTVLYTIAVICAFRLTVSAGLTLYPLDQEREFLARAVARAALQVGHRMDTLFGMDPMRGSPKIILLLTFLVYKSKRYVVKFLLKLFIKRVLSRAAARSALSATVLPIQGLFDSWTLRRVLRNCRVNIIGPPCAIAALETFLLEDACFKPAQRRIVHPNVEIMVEHLRHRWINVDSWPIGDDGCTCMQSSADACPAHVLDDVELFLANVRALGTTAAAAAAASRTVSSSSLLLLSPYHLRNLFFLLVVALVIDGSLDWGERRFYVRACEAAGVQNHWSGVLKLKEAFVHDQGLDVDAIFALVQFEEDAEAQSAAEDSSSVPWRESLSYLRLLSC
;
A
#
# COMPACT_ATOMS: atom_id res chain seq x y z
N MET A 1 13.37 -10.03 13.50
CA MET A 1 11.94 -9.81 13.23
C MET A 1 11.60 -10.15 11.78
N GLU A 2 12.09 -9.42 10.76
CA GLU A 2 11.79 -9.72 9.34
C GLU A 2 12.21 -11.14 8.93
N ARG A 3 13.46 -11.56 9.19
CA ARG A 3 13.89 -12.95 8.96
C ARG A 3 13.04 -13.98 9.71
N VAL A 4 12.69 -13.69 10.97
CA VAL A 4 11.86 -14.58 11.80
C VAL A 4 10.44 -14.69 11.24
N GLY A 5 9.87 -13.60 10.74
CA GLY A 5 8.57 -13.58 10.06
C GLY A 5 8.61 -14.37 8.76
N VAL A 6 9.63 -14.19 7.93
CA VAL A 6 9.83 -14.97 6.69
C VAL A 6 10.05 -16.45 7.00
N GLU A 7 10.85 -16.80 8.01
CA GLU A 7 11.04 -18.18 8.45
C GLU A 7 9.76 -18.81 9.00
N PHE A 8 8.98 -18.07 9.77
CA PHE A 8 7.69 -18.54 10.27
C PHE A 8 6.70 -18.77 9.12
N LEU A 9 6.59 -17.83 8.19
CA LEU A 9 5.73 -17.93 7.01
C LEU A 9 6.15 -19.11 6.11
N THR A 10 7.45 -19.32 5.91
CA THR A 10 7.95 -20.46 5.13
C THR A 10 7.68 -21.80 5.80
N ARG A 11 7.80 -21.91 7.14
CA ARG A 11 7.43 -23.13 7.88
C ARG A 11 5.94 -23.45 7.76
N VAL A 12 5.07 -22.47 8.03
CA VAL A 12 3.61 -22.64 7.93
C VAL A 12 3.17 -22.98 6.51
N SER A 13 3.76 -22.31 5.50
CA SER A 13 3.50 -22.58 4.08
C SER A 13 3.91 -24.01 3.70
N LYS A 14 5.11 -24.46 4.10
CA LYS A 14 5.57 -25.85 3.85
C LYS A 14 4.65 -26.89 4.47
N GLU A 15 4.16 -26.67 5.69
CA GLU A 15 3.20 -27.58 6.31
C GLU A 15 1.86 -27.62 5.58
N ARG A 16 1.32 -26.47 5.17
CA ARG A 16 0.08 -26.42 4.38
C ARG A 16 0.25 -27.06 3.02
N MET A 17 1.37 -26.83 2.32
CA MET A 17 1.64 -27.48 1.04
C MET A 17 1.71 -29.00 1.19
N LYS A 18 2.26 -29.51 2.31
CA LYS A 18 2.20 -30.95 2.63
C LYS A 18 0.76 -31.43 2.84
N ARG A 19 -0.10 -30.66 3.52
CA ARG A 19 -1.52 -30.99 3.71
C ARG A 19 -2.32 -30.93 2.41
N VAL A 20 -2.10 -29.91 1.58
CA VAL A 20 -2.73 -29.77 0.26
C VAL A 20 -2.28 -30.90 -0.64
N LYS A 21 -0.98 -31.24 -0.71
CA LYS A 21 -0.53 -32.42 -1.48
C LYS A 21 -1.24 -33.70 -1.03
N ARG A 22 -1.44 -33.91 0.28
CA ARG A 22 -2.23 -35.07 0.78
C ARG A 22 -3.70 -34.98 0.36
N ALA A 23 -4.31 -33.80 0.45
CA ALA A 23 -5.71 -33.59 0.06
C ALA A 23 -5.92 -33.69 -1.45
N THR A 24 -5.02 -33.17 -2.28
CA THR A 24 -5.05 -33.28 -3.75
C THR A 24 -4.83 -34.72 -4.20
N VAL A 25 -4.01 -35.50 -3.49
CA VAL A 25 -3.90 -36.96 -3.73
C VAL A 25 -5.22 -37.66 -3.35
N ALA A 26 -5.88 -37.25 -2.26
CA ALA A 26 -7.19 -37.78 -1.89
C ALA A 26 -8.31 -37.38 -2.87
N VAL A 27 -8.29 -36.14 -3.38
CA VAL A 27 -9.26 -35.61 -4.34
C VAL A 27 -8.97 -36.09 -5.76
N SER A 28 -7.72 -36.36 -6.16
CA SER A 28 -7.44 -36.99 -7.45
C SER A 28 -7.85 -38.47 -7.46
N LEU A 29 -7.84 -39.12 -6.29
CA LEU A 29 -8.46 -40.42 -6.08
C LEU A 29 -9.99 -40.36 -6.16
N SER A 30 -10.65 -39.31 -5.65
CA SER A 30 -12.12 -39.16 -5.74
C SER A 30 -12.59 -38.66 -7.11
N ALA A 31 -11.84 -37.77 -7.77
CA ALA A 31 -12.13 -37.26 -9.10
C ALA A 31 -11.96 -38.31 -10.21
N ARG A 32 -11.27 -39.43 -9.93
CA ARG A 32 -11.26 -40.61 -10.81
C ARG A 32 -12.60 -41.36 -10.82
N PHE A 33 -13.49 -41.11 -9.85
CA PHE A 33 -14.81 -41.73 -9.75
C PHE A 33 -15.97 -40.85 -10.27
N ASP A 34 -15.79 -39.53 -10.43
CA ASP A 34 -16.89 -38.59 -10.70
C ASP A 34 -16.94 -38.02 -12.14
N LYS A 35 -16.28 -38.69 -13.09
CA LYS A 35 -16.11 -38.18 -14.47
C LYS A 35 -17.36 -38.28 -15.37
N ARG A 36 -18.59 -38.24 -14.83
CA ARG A 36 -19.83 -38.42 -15.63
C ARG A 36 -20.94 -37.39 -15.45
N ALA A 37 -20.71 -36.21 -14.89
CA ALA A 37 -21.74 -35.16 -14.95
C ALA A 37 -21.19 -33.75 -14.72
N ARG A 38 -20.92 -33.01 -15.81
CA ARG A 38 -21.40 -31.62 -16.03
C ARG A 38 -20.67 -31.00 -17.21
N THR A 39 -21.29 -31.19 -18.36
CA THR A 39 -21.06 -30.43 -19.59
C THR A 39 -22.33 -29.64 -19.83
N SER A 40 -22.41 -28.40 -19.35
CA SER A 40 -23.40 -27.40 -19.80
C SER A 40 -23.42 -26.19 -18.86
N GLN A 41 -22.86 -25.06 -19.30
CA GLN A 41 -23.66 -23.88 -19.70
C GLN A 41 -22.75 -22.67 -19.92
N LEU A 42 -22.69 -22.27 -21.18
CA LEU A 42 -22.16 -21.03 -21.73
C LEU A 42 -23.38 -20.19 -22.13
N GLN A 43 -23.56 -19.00 -21.55
CA GLN A 43 -24.39 -17.90 -22.09
C GLN A 43 -24.32 -16.66 -21.16
N PRO A 44 -24.67 -15.44 -21.62
CA PRO A 44 -24.00 -14.60 -22.61
C PRO A 44 -23.53 -13.25 -21.99
N THR A 45 -22.76 -12.53 -22.79
CA THR A 45 -22.15 -11.20 -22.60
C THR A 45 -23.07 -10.12 -22.01
N PHE A 46 -22.86 -9.80 -20.72
CA PHE A 46 -22.94 -8.41 -20.25
C PHE A 46 -21.61 -7.75 -20.60
N ILE A 47 -21.62 -6.54 -21.18
CA ILE A 47 -20.40 -5.73 -21.25
C ILE A 47 -20.03 -5.45 -19.79
N PRO A 48 -18.94 -6.04 -19.28
CA PRO A 48 -18.55 -5.76 -17.91
C PRO A 48 -18.19 -4.27 -17.86
N GLU A 49 -18.85 -3.52 -16.98
CA GLU A 49 -18.30 -2.28 -16.45
C GLU A 49 -16.81 -2.54 -16.21
N ARG A 50 -15.90 -1.77 -16.84
CA ARG A 50 -14.45 -1.99 -16.85
C ARG A 50 -13.82 -1.71 -15.49
N ARG A 51 -14.27 -2.43 -14.47
CA ARG A 51 -13.74 -2.37 -13.12
C ARG A 51 -12.70 -3.46 -12.98
N TYR A 52 -11.45 -3.03 -12.88
CA TYR A 52 -10.34 -3.92 -12.63
C TYR A 52 -10.32 -4.27 -11.14
N GLY A 53 -10.55 -5.54 -10.83
CA GLY A 53 -10.71 -6.00 -9.46
C GLY A 53 -10.91 -7.50 -9.34
N TYR A 54 -10.79 -8.00 -8.12
CA TYR A 54 -11.17 -9.36 -7.79
C TYR A 54 -12.68 -9.52 -7.86
N SER A 55 -13.14 -10.76 -8.07
CA SER A 55 -14.56 -11.09 -7.99
C SER A 55 -15.15 -10.68 -6.64
N THR A 56 -16.42 -10.28 -6.63
CA THR A 56 -17.14 -9.86 -5.41
C THR A 56 -17.12 -10.95 -4.33
N ASP A 57 -17.09 -12.22 -4.72
CA ASP A 57 -16.97 -13.35 -3.81
C ASP A 57 -15.59 -13.44 -3.16
N THR A 58 -14.52 -13.24 -3.92
CA THR A 58 -13.16 -13.17 -3.37
C THR A 58 -13.06 -12.01 -2.40
N MET A 59 -13.57 -10.83 -2.76
CA MET A 59 -13.58 -9.65 -1.87
C MET A 59 -14.36 -9.90 -0.57
N ARG A 60 -15.51 -10.59 -0.65
CA ARG A 60 -16.27 -11.02 0.53
C ARG A 60 -15.46 -11.96 1.42
N GLN A 61 -14.71 -12.91 0.83
CA GLN A 61 -13.82 -13.80 1.59
C GLN A 61 -12.68 -13.04 2.28
N LEU A 62 -12.02 -12.09 1.60
CA LEU A 62 -10.99 -11.25 2.21
C LEU A 62 -11.56 -10.46 3.40
N ARG A 63 -12.74 -9.85 3.23
CA ARG A 63 -13.42 -9.11 4.30
C ARG A 63 -13.79 -10.00 5.49
N ASN A 64 -14.21 -11.24 5.24
CA ASN A 64 -14.50 -12.19 6.31
C ASN A 64 -13.23 -12.55 7.12
N ILE A 65 -12.08 -12.68 6.45
CA ILE A 65 -10.79 -12.91 7.13
C ILE A 65 -10.38 -11.69 7.96
N GLU A 66 -10.56 -10.47 7.45
CA GLU A 66 -10.33 -9.23 8.19
C GLU A 66 -11.20 -9.16 9.46
N TRP A 67 -12.50 -9.41 9.33
CA TRP A 67 -13.43 -9.42 10.47
C TRP A 67 -13.08 -10.49 11.50
N THR A 68 -12.74 -11.70 11.04
CA THR A 68 -12.33 -12.80 11.93
C THR A 68 -11.06 -12.43 12.68
N GLY A 69 -10.06 -11.85 12.01
CA GLY A 69 -8.85 -11.36 12.64
C GLY A 69 -9.15 -10.29 13.69
N THR A 70 -9.95 -9.30 13.33
CA THR A 70 -10.41 -8.21 14.22
C THR A 70 -11.10 -8.74 15.49
N LEU A 71 -11.98 -9.73 15.35
CA LEU A 71 -12.64 -10.39 16.47
C LEU A 71 -11.64 -11.17 17.36
N LEU A 72 -10.69 -11.90 16.76
CA LEU A 72 -9.64 -12.59 17.51
C LEU A 72 -8.74 -11.61 18.27
N GLY A 73 -8.45 -10.44 17.70
CA GLY A 73 -7.73 -9.37 18.39
C GLY A 73 -8.48 -8.85 19.61
N PHE A 74 -9.78 -8.63 19.49
CA PHE A 74 -10.65 -8.25 20.61
C PHE A 74 -10.62 -9.30 21.73
N LEU A 75 -10.81 -10.57 21.37
CA LEU A 75 -10.82 -11.68 22.33
C LEU A 75 -9.47 -11.88 23.02
N ALA A 76 -8.36 -11.74 22.28
CA ALA A 76 -7.01 -11.82 22.84
C ALA A 76 -6.78 -10.72 23.90
N GLY A 77 -7.19 -9.48 23.62
CA GLY A 77 -7.11 -8.38 24.57
C GLY A 77 -7.97 -8.59 25.82
N LEU A 78 -9.20 -9.10 25.64
CA LEU A 78 -10.11 -9.41 26.75
C LEU A 78 -9.56 -10.54 27.65
N VAL A 79 -9.09 -11.63 27.06
CA VAL A 79 -8.50 -12.77 27.79
C VAL A 79 -7.24 -12.36 28.53
N SER A 80 -6.34 -11.59 27.90
CA SER A 80 -5.15 -11.01 28.54
C SER A 80 -5.52 -10.14 29.76
N GLY A 81 -6.56 -9.32 29.62
CA GLY A 81 -7.11 -8.54 30.71
C GLY A 81 -7.60 -9.38 31.88
N LEU A 82 -8.41 -10.40 31.61
CA LEU A 82 -8.93 -11.33 32.63
C LEU A 82 -7.83 -12.12 33.33
N ILE A 83 -6.82 -12.59 32.60
CA ILE A 83 -5.68 -13.32 33.17
C ILE A 83 -4.93 -12.45 34.17
N SER A 84 -4.71 -11.17 33.85
CA SER A 84 -4.04 -10.26 34.78
C SER A 84 -4.87 -9.99 36.03
N ILE A 85 -6.19 -9.78 35.92
CA ILE A 85 -7.08 -9.64 37.09
C ILE A 85 -7.05 -10.92 37.94
N GLY A 86 -7.09 -12.10 37.31
CA GLY A 86 -7.02 -13.39 38.01
C GLY A 86 -5.66 -13.66 38.67
N LEU A 87 -4.55 -13.25 38.05
CA LEU A 87 -3.22 -13.34 38.67
C LEU A 87 -3.10 -12.39 39.86
N GLU A 88 -3.69 -11.19 39.76
CA GLU A 88 -3.75 -10.22 40.86
C GLU A 88 -4.55 -10.75 42.06
N SER A 89 -5.61 -11.52 41.84
CA SER A 89 -6.43 -12.08 42.93
C SER A 89 -5.80 -13.28 43.64
N VAL A 90 -4.82 -13.96 43.01
CA VAL A 90 -4.11 -15.10 43.61
C VAL A 90 -2.94 -14.67 44.51
N LEU A 91 -2.48 -13.42 44.41
CA LEU A 91 -1.39 -12.93 45.25
C LEU A 91 -1.80 -12.86 46.73
N PRO A 92 -1.02 -13.45 47.66
CA PRO A 92 -1.37 -13.47 49.08
C PRO A 92 -1.48 -12.06 49.66
N PRO A 93 -2.52 -11.75 50.44
CA PRO A 93 -2.66 -10.44 51.10
C PRO A 93 -1.54 -10.19 52.14
N GLN A 94 -0.83 -11.22 52.59
CA GLN A 94 0.23 -11.10 53.59
C GLN A 94 1.49 -10.39 53.08
N LEU A 95 1.69 -10.28 51.76
CA LEU A 95 2.76 -9.46 51.17
C LEU A 95 2.48 -7.95 51.20
N THR A 96 1.32 -7.52 51.71
CA THR A 96 0.86 -6.12 51.59
C THR A 96 1.28 -5.20 52.74
N VAL A 97 1.75 -5.74 53.88
CA VAL A 97 1.84 -4.97 55.13
C VAL A 97 3.19 -4.26 55.31
N ASP A 98 4.32 -4.83 54.89
CA ASP A 98 5.65 -4.27 55.22
C ASP A 98 6.42 -3.64 54.04
N GLU A 99 6.04 -3.87 52.78
CA GLU A 99 6.66 -3.21 51.62
C GLU A 99 5.63 -2.86 50.53
N ILE A 100 4.97 -1.71 50.68
CA ILE A 100 4.09 -1.11 49.65
C ILE A 100 4.81 -1.03 48.28
N TRP A 101 6.15 -0.90 48.29
CA TRP A 101 6.99 -0.89 47.10
C TRP A 101 7.19 -2.28 46.46
N GLY A 102 7.25 -3.34 47.27
CA GLY A 102 7.45 -4.72 46.81
C GLY A 102 6.22 -5.23 46.04
N PHE A 103 5.03 -5.10 46.63
CA PHE A 103 3.78 -5.55 45.99
C PHE A 103 3.52 -4.87 44.64
N ASN A 104 3.68 -3.54 44.59
CA ASN A 104 3.51 -2.78 43.35
C ASN A 104 4.49 -3.22 42.25
N ARG A 105 5.73 -3.59 42.62
CA ARG A 105 6.73 -4.09 41.67
C ARG A 105 6.35 -5.45 41.09
N TYR A 106 5.85 -6.39 41.90
CA TYR A 106 5.42 -7.71 41.41
C TYR A 106 4.22 -7.61 40.46
N VAL A 107 3.21 -6.82 40.82
CA VAL A 107 2.05 -6.63 39.95
C VAL A 107 2.43 -5.93 38.65
N LEU A 108 3.32 -4.94 38.72
CA LEU A 108 3.87 -4.33 37.52
C LEU A 108 4.55 -5.39 36.64
N LEU A 109 5.44 -6.22 37.18
CA LEU A 109 6.13 -7.27 36.41
C LEU A 109 5.18 -8.28 35.77
N ILE A 110 4.14 -8.72 36.50
CA ILE A 110 3.10 -9.61 35.95
C ILE A 110 2.38 -8.93 34.79
N ASN A 111 1.96 -7.68 34.95
CA ASN A 111 1.28 -6.93 33.91
C ASN A 111 2.16 -6.72 32.66
N ILE A 112 3.47 -6.48 32.85
CA ILE A 112 4.44 -6.40 31.77
C ILE A 112 4.54 -7.74 31.03
N ALA A 113 4.65 -8.85 31.76
CA ALA A 113 4.75 -10.19 31.18
C ALA A 113 3.49 -10.56 30.37
N VAL A 114 2.30 -10.33 30.95
CA VAL A 114 1.01 -10.57 30.28
C VAL A 114 0.89 -9.72 29.02
N SER A 115 1.26 -8.43 29.07
CA SER A 115 1.23 -7.56 27.88
C SER A 115 2.24 -7.97 26.80
N LEU A 116 3.40 -8.52 27.15
CA LEU A 116 4.34 -9.07 26.16
C LEU A 116 3.77 -10.30 25.45
N VAL A 117 3.12 -11.19 26.19
CA VAL A 117 2.44 -12.37 25.63
C VAL A 117 1.29 -11.93 24.71
N GLU A 118 0.47 -10.99 25.15
CA GLU A 118 -0.63 -10.41 24.38
C GLU A 118 -0.16 -9.82 23.04
N VAL A 119 0.87 -8.97 23.06
CA VAL A 119 1.44 -8.39 21.83
C VAL A 119 1.96 -9.49 20.89
N THR A 120 2.59 -10.52 21.45
CA THR A 120 3.08 -11.67 20.66
C THR A 120 1.92 -12.43 20.01
N VAL A 121 0.83 -12.67 20.74
CA VAL A 121 -0.38 -13.31 20.21
C VAL A 121 -1.00 -12.47 19.11
N LEU A 122 -1.20 -11.16 19.31
CA LEU A 122 -1.75 -10.26 18.29
C LEU A 122 -0.92 -10.26 17.01
N TYR A 123 0.40 -10.27 17.14
CA TYR A 123 1.33 -10.36 16.02
C TYR A 123 1.19 -11.69 15.26
N THR A 124 1.13 -12.81 15.97
CA THR A 124 0.93 -14.12 15.31
C THR A 124 -0.40 -14.19 14.57
N ILE A 125 -1.48 -13.63 15.15
CA ILE A 125 -2.80 -13.53 14.51
C ILE A 125 -2.69 -12.68 13.24
N ALA A 126 -2.03 -11.51 13.31
CA ALA A 126 -1.84 -10.63 12.16
C ALA A 126 -1.13 -11.35 11.01
N VAL A 127 -0.03 -12.06 11.29
CA VAL A 127 0.74 -12.81 10.28
C VAL A 127 -0.08 -13.96 9.69
N ILE A 128 -0.80 -14.72 10.53
CA ILE A 128 -1.66 -15.83 10.06
C ILE A 128 -2.79 -15.29 9.17
N CYS A 129 -3.44 -14.20 9.57
CA CYS A 129 -4.49 -13.59 8.77
C CYS A 129 -3.94 -13.00 7.47
N ALA A 130 -2.80 -12.32 7.48
CA ALA A 130 -2.14 -11.84 6.26
C ALA A 130 -1.83 -12.98 5.28
N PHE A 131 -1.32 -14.11 5.77
CA PHE A 131 -1.11 -15.31 4.96
C PHE A 131 -2.41 -15.91 4.43
N ARG A 132 -3.51 -15.85 5.20
CA ARG A 132 -4.82 -16.31 4.70
C ARG A 132 -5.37 -15.37 3.63
N LEU A 133 -5.17 -14.06 3.76
CA LEU A 133 -5.58 -13.08 2.75
C LEU A 133 -4.87 -13.34 1.42
N THR A 134 -3.57 -13.61 1.43
CA THR A 134 -2.80 -13.90 0.20
C THR A 134 -3.25 -15.19 -0.47
N VAL A 135 -3.48 -16.26 0.31
CA VAL A 135 -3.99 -17.53 -0.23
C VAL A 135 -5.40 -17.38 -0.79
N SER A 136 -6.28 -16.61 -0.13
CA SER A 136 -7.64 -16.34 -0.63
C SER A 136 -7.67 -15.44 -1.86
N ALA A 137 -6.67 -14.58 -2.03
CA ALA A 137 -6.47 -13.84 -3.27
C ALA A 137 -5.90 -14.70 -4.42
N GLY A 138 -5.59 -15.98 -4.18
CA GLY A 138 -4.98 -16.86 -5.18
C GLY A 138 -3.49 -16.59 -5.42
N LEU A 139 -2.86 -15.75 -4.60
CA LEU A 139 -1.44 -15.42 -4.74
C LEU A 139 -0.60 -16.53 -4.11
N THR A 140 -0.01 -17.38 -4.95
CA THR A 140 0.90 -18.44 -4.51
C THR A 140 2.25 -17.84 -4.14
N LEU A 141 2.45 -17.49 -2.87
CA LEU A 141 3.72 -16.98 -2.33
C LEU A 141 4.89 -17.98 -2.40
N TYR A 142 4.61 -19.26 -2.62
CA TYR A 142 5.62 -20.32 -2.64
C TYR A 142 5.46 -21.19 -3.90
N PRO A 143 6.56 -21.55 -4.62
CA PRO A 143 7.97 -21.21 -4.35
C PRO A 143 8.28 -19.70 -4.48
N LEU A 144 9.33 -19.24 -3.78
CA LEU A 144 9.76 -17.84 -3.79
C LEU A 144 10.49 -17.55 -5.12
N ASP A 145 9.76 -17.04 -6.11
CA ASP A 145 10.34 -16.35 -7.26
C ASP A 145 10.74 -14.93 -6.86
N GLN A 146 11.64 -14.27 -7.60
CA GLN A 146 12.19 -12.96 -7.23
C GLN A 146 11.11 -11.87 -7.09
N GLU A 147 10.09 -11.89 -7.96
CA GLU A 147 8.90 -11.02 -7.90
C GLU A 147 8.00 -11.34 -6.68
N ARG A 148 7.78 -12.63 -6.42
CA ARG A 148 6.93 -13.09 -5.30
C ARG A 148 7.57 -12.85 -3.96
N GLU A 149 8.90 -12.86 -3.89
CA GLU A 149 9.65 -12.51 -2.70
C GLU A 149 9.44 -11.04 -2.32
N PHE A 150 9.31 -10.16 -3.32
CA PHE A 150 8.99 -8.76 -3.07
C PHE A 150 7.60 -8.62 -2.43
N LEU A 151 6.57 -9.22 -3.04
CA LEU A 151 5.21 -9.20 -2.49
C LEU A 151 5.18 -9.82 -1.08
N ALA A 152 5.86 -10.94 -0.88
CA ALA A 152 5.97 -11.59 0.43
C ALA A 152 6.58 -10.66 1.48
N ARG A 153 7.64 -9.92 1.13
CA ARG A 153 8.25 -8.91 2.00
C ARG A 153 7.33 -7.73 2.26
N ALA A 154 6.62 -7.22 1.26
CA ALA A 154 5.67 -6.12 1.41
C ALA A 154 4.51 -6.50 2.34
N VAL A 155 3.90 -7.67 2.13
CA VAL A 155 2.84 -8.21 3.00
C VAL A 155 3.35 -8.49 4.40
N ALA A 156 4.55 -9.07 4.54
CA ALA A 156 5.17 -9.25 5.84
C ALA A 156 5.34 -7.90 6.53
N ARG A 157 5.99 -6.90 5.92
CA ARG A 157 6.18 -5.58 6.54
C ARG A 157 4.87 -4.92 6.94
N ALA A 158 3.85 -5.00 6.09
CA ALA A 158 2.51 -4.50 6.42
C ALA A 158 1.92 -5.22 7.65
N ALA A 159 1.99 -6.56 7.70
CA ALA A 159 1.51 -7.35 8.83
C ALA A 159 2.28 -7.05 10.13
N LEU A 160 3.56 -6.73 9.99
CA LEU A 160 4.47 -6.37 11.08
C LEU A 160 4.38 -4.89 11.49
N GLN A 161 3.58 -4.08 10.78
CA GLN A 161 3.60 -2.62 10.86
C GLN A 161 5.01 -2.03 10.76
N VAL A 162 5.93 -2.74 10.09
CA VAL A 162 7.26 -2.23 9.82
C VAL A 162 7.09 -1.25 8.68
N GLY A 163 7.41 0.01 8.95
CA GLY A 163 7.39 1.06 7.92
C GLY A 163 8.20 0.65 6.69
N HIS A 164 7.87 1.26 5.56
CA HIS A 164 8.57 0.94 4.31
C HIS A 164 10.07 1.15 4.48
N ARG A 165 10.84 0.17 3.99
CA ARG A 165 12.28 0.16 4.17
C ARG A 165 12.88 1.26 3.28
N MET A 166 13.40 2.32 3.89
CA MET A 166 14.16 3.37 3.20
C MET A 166 15.61 2.94 2.90
N ASP A 167 15.86 1.63 2.81
CA ASP A 167 17.21 1.15 2.50
C ASP A 167 17.49 1.41 1.04
N THR A 168 18.77 1.59 0.75
CA THR A 168 19.35 1.79 -0.57
C THR A 168 19.18 0.53 -1.44
N LEU A 169 17.95 0.11 -1.69
CA LEU A 169 17.65 -0.83 -2.75
C LEU A 169 17.98 -0.11 -4.05
N PHE A 170 18.94 -0.65 -4.80
CA PHE A 170 19.41 -0.14 -6.09
C PHE A 170 20.36 1.07 -6.06
N GLY A 171 21.10 1.29 -4.96
CA GLY A 171 22.26 2.20 -4.96
C GLY A 171 21.96 3.68 -4.71
N MET A 172 20.72 4.04 -4.42
CA MET A 172 20.34 5.41 -4.04
C MET A 172 20.06 5.56 -2.57
N ASP A 173 20.55 6.67 -2.01
CA ASP A 173 20.32 7.05 -0.63
C ASP A 173 19.18 8.07 -0.57
N PRO A 174 17.98 7.72 -0.07
CA PRO A 174 16.83 8.63 0.01
C PRO A 174 17.08 9.83 0.96
N MET A 175 18.22 9.85 1.66
CA MET A 175 18.62 10.92 2.56
C MET A 175 19.71 11.84 1.98
N ARG A 176 20.11 11.66 0.72
CA ARG A 176 21.17 12.42 0.06
C ARG A 176 20.73 13.89 -0.09
N GLY A 177 21.38 14.79 0.65
CA GLY A 177 21.03 16.22 0.73
C GLY A 177 20.57 16.68 2.12
N SER A 178 20.26 15.74 3.02
CA SER A 178 20.02 16.08 4.43
C SER A 178 21.35 16.41 5.15
N PRO A 179 21.38 17.39 6.07
CA PRO A 179 22.61 17.75 6.78
C PRO A 179 23.12 16.53 7.57
N LYS A 180 24.44 16.33 7.60
CA LYS A 180 25.12 15.12 8.14
C LYS A 180 24.66 14.74 9.56
N ILE A 181 24.24 15.72 10.37
CA ILE A 181 23.66 15.51 11.72
C ILE A 181 22.27 14.87 11.65
N ILE A 182 21.41 15.29 10.71
CA ILE A 182 20.11 14.67 10.46
C ILE A 182 20.30 13.27 9.88
N LEU A 183 21.29 13.06 9.02
CA LEU A 183 21.64 11.73 8.49
C LEU A 183 22.14 10.79 9.59
N LEU A 184 23.00 11.25 10.50
CA LEU A 184 23.49 10.47 11.65
C LEU A 184 22.38 10.22 12.68
N LEU A 185 21.50 11.20 12.94
CA LEU A 185 20.32 11.06 13.80
C LEU A 185 19.31 10.09 13.18
N THR A 186 19.05 10.19 11.88
CA THR A 186 18.14 9.32 11.13
C THR A 186 18.73 7.92 11.06
N PHE A 187 20.03 7.75 10.80
CA PHE A 187 20.73 6.46 10.81
C PHE A 187 20.75 5.81 12.20
N LEU A 188 20.95 6.56 13.29
CA LEU A 188 20.82 6.06 14.68
C LEU A 188 19.37 5.71 15.04
N VAL A 189 18.39 6.48 14.55
CA VAL A 189 16.95 6.24 14.72
C VAL A 189 16.47 5.04 13.87
N TYR A 190 17.10 4.82 12.73
CA TYR A 190 16.80 3.81 11.71
C TYR A 190 17.41 2.46 12.05
N LYS A 191 18.68 2.42 12.46
CA LYS A 191 19.41 1.19 12.77
C LYS A 191 19.06 0.61 14.14
N SER A 192 18.67 1.46 15.07
CA SER A 192 18.50 1.07 16.46
C SER A 192 17.12 1.48 16.91
N LYS A 193 16.22 0.51 17.03
CA LYS A 193 15.44 0.37 18.26
C LYS A 193 14.39 1.47 18.49
N ARG A 194 14.41 2.66 17.87
CA ARG A 194 13.67 3.84 18.31
C ARG A 194 12.30 3.96 17.68
N TYR A 195 12.02 3.40 16.50
CA TYR A 195 10.65 3.31 16.01
C TYR A 195 9.92 2.13 16.65
N VAL A 196 10.52 0.94 16.70
CA VAL A 196 9.91 -0.21 17.37
C VAL A 196 9.85 0.00 18.88
N VAL A 197 10.88 0.54 19.54
CA VAL A 197 10.83 0.90 20.97
C VAL A 197 10.08 2.19 21.21
N LYS A 198 10.14 3.29 20.45
CA LYS A 198 9.20 4.41 20.74
C LYS A 198 7.76 4.03 20.41
N PHE A 199 7.49 3.17 19.43
CA PHE A 199 6.14 2.69 19.16
C PHE A 199 5.69 1.70 20.23
N LEU A 200 6.47 0.66 20.53
CA LEU A 200 6.19 -0.26 21.64
C LEU A 200 6.18 0.47 22.97
N LEU A 201 7.02 1.48 23.21
CA LEU A 201 7.05 2.29 24.43
C LEU A 201 5.92 3.32 24.44
N LYS A 202 5.50 3.91 23.32
CA LYS A 202 4.31 4.79 23.26
C LYS A 202 3.04 3.96 23.44
N LEU A 203 2.98 2.76 22.85
CA LEU A 203 1.92 1.77 23.09
C LEU A 203 1.98 1.27 24.53
N PHE A 204 3.13 0.91 25.05
CA PHE A 204 3.31 0.34 26.38
C PHE A 204 3.11 1.41 27.45
N ILE A 205 3.64 2.62 27.30
CA ILE A 205 3.32 3.75 28.18
C ILE A 205 1.83 4.01 28.08
N LYS A 206 1.24 4.25 26.91
CA LYS A 206 -0.21 4.55 26.82
C LYS A 206 -1.07 3.40 27.39
N ARG A 207 -0.70 2.15 27.16
CA ARG A 207 -1.41 0.95 27.64
C ARG A 207 -1.21 0.73 29.15
N VAL A 208 0.03 0.75 29.64
CA VAL A 208 0.38 0.60 31.06
C VAL A 208 -0.10 1.80 31.89
N LEU A 209 0.03 3.04 31.41
CA LEU A 209 -0.55 4.22 32.07
C LEU A 209 -2.08 4.16 32.07
N SER A 210 -2.72 3.75 30.96
CA SER A 210 -4.19 3.59 30.93
C SER A 210 -4.64 2.53 31.93
N ARG A 211 -3.90 1.42 32.03
CA ARG A 211 -4.18 0.32 32.95
C ARG A 211 -3.90 0.68 34.41
N ALA A 212 -2.84 1.47 34.67
CA ALA A 212 -2.50 1.97 35.99
C ALA A 212 -3.49 3.04 36.48
N ALA A 213 -3.91 3.97 35.61
CA ALA A 213 -4.90 5.00 35.93
C ALA A 213 -6.33 4.42 36.08
N ALA A 214 -6.65 3.38 35.30
CA ALA A 214 -7.90 2.64 35.37
C ALA A 214 -8.11 1.84 36.67
N ARG A 215 -7.00 1.54 37.36
CA ARG A 215 -6.97 0.65 38.52
C ARG A 215 -7.74 1.19 39.72
N SER A 216 -7.98 2.49 39.78
CA SER A 216 -8.55 3.18 40.94
C SER A 216 -10.09 3.12 41.01
N ALA A 217 -10.81 2.78 39.93
CA ALA A 217 -12.29 2.81 39.96
C ALA A 217 -13.03 1.99 38.87
N LEU A 218 -12.35 1.41 37.87
CA LEU A 218 -13.02 1.01 36.60
C LEU A 218 -12.55 -0.34 36.01
N SER A 219 -12.19 -1.32 36.84
CA SER A 219 -11.64 -2.61 36.35
C SER A 219 -12.56 -3.34 35.35
N ALA A 220 -13.88 -3.25 35.50
CA ALA A 220 -14.83 -3.88 34.59
C ALA A 220 -14.98 -3.15 33.23
N THR A 221 -14.87 -1.82 33.19
CA THR A 221 -15.06 -1.05 31.94
C THR A 221 -13.78 -0.94 31.11
N VAL A 222 -12.61 -1.17 31.72
CA VAL A 222 -11.32 -1.04 31.03
C VAL A 222 -11.00 -2.26 30.16
N LEU A 223 -11.49 -3.44 30.55
CA LEU A 223 -11.40 -4.67 29.76
C LEU A 223 -11.95 -4.52 28.32
N PRO A 224 -13.22 -4.08 28.10
CA PRO A 224 -13.76 -3.94 26.76
C PRO A 224 -13.06 -2.84 25.97
N ILE A 225 -12.67 -1.73 26.62
CA ILE A 225 -11.92 -0.65 25.95
C ILE A 225 -10.59 -1.20 25.43
N GLN A 226 -9.89 -2.02 26.22
CA GLN A 226 -8.62 -2.60 25.83
C GLN A 226 -8.77 -3.54 24.62
N GLY A 227 -9.77 -4.42 24.64
CA GLY A 227 -10.09 -5.28 23.50
C GLY A 227 -10.46 -4.48 22.25
N LEU A 228 -11.19 -3.37 22.39
CA LEU A 228 -11.54 -2.49 21.26
C LEU A 228 -10.30 -1.85 20.63
N PHE A 229 -9.31 -1.42 21.41
CA PHE A 229 -8.06 -0.89 20.88
C PHE A 229 -7.24 -1.95 20.12
N ASP A 230 -7.20 -3.18 20.61
CA ASP A 230 -6.48 -4.28 19.94
C ASP A 230 -7.17 -4.68 18.64
N SER A 231 -8.49 -4.79 18.69
CA SER A 231 -9.36 -5.00 17.54
C SER A 231 -9.15 -3.92 16.48
N TRP A 232 -9.17 -2.64 16.87
CA TRP A 232 -8.94 -1.51 15.97
C TRP A 232 -7.54 -1.55 15.35
N THR A 233 -6.51 -1.82 16.16
CA THR A 233 -5.11 -1.90 15.68
C THR A 233 -4.97 -3.03 14.66
N LEU A 234 -5.48 -4.22 14.98
CA LEU A 234 -5.42 -5.38 14.09
C LEU A 234 -6.22 -5.17 12.81
N ARG A 235 -7.40 -4.55 12.89
CA ARG A 235 -8.20 -4.18 11.72
C ARG A 235 -7.43 -3.25 10.79
N ARG A 236 -6.74 -2.24 11.33
CA ARG A 236 -5.90 -1.34 10.53
C ARG A 236 -4.76 -2.09 9.83
N VAL A 237 -4.08 -3.01 10.53
CA VAL A 237 -3.05 -3.87 9.93
C VAL A 237 -3.60 -4.70 8.78
N LEU A 238 -4.72 -5.38 9.00
CA LEU A 238 -5.32 -6.27 8.02
C LEU A 238 -5.85 -5.51 6.81
N ARG A 239 -6.42 -4.31 7.01
CA ARG A 239 -6.82 -3.42 5.91
C ARG A 239 -5.62 -3.01 5.05
N ASN A 240 -4.49 -2.63 5.67
CA ASN A 240 -3.27 -2.28 4.94
C ASN A 240 -2.69 -3.50 4.19
N CYS A 241 -2.70 -4.68 4.82
CA CYS A 241 -2.30 -5.92 4.15
C CYS A 241 -3.19 -6.20 2.93
N ARG A 242 -4.50 -6.05 3.08
CA ARG A 242 -5.47 -6.25 2.01
C ARG A 242 -5.21 -5.31 0.83
N VAL A 243 -5.03 -4.01 1.09
CA VAL A 243 -4.68 -3.03 0.04
C VAL A 243 -3.40 -3.44 -0.68
N ASN A 244 -2.35 -3.82 0.04
CA ASN A 244 -1.08 -4.26 -0.57
C ASN A 244 -1.18 -5.56 -1.38
N ILE A 245 -2.13 -6.43 -1.05
CA ILE A 245 -2.39 -7.69 -1.77
C ILE A 245 -3.19 -7.41 -3.06
N ILE A 246 -4.11 -6.44 -3.01
CA ILE A 246 -5.03 -6.14 -4.11
C ILE A 246 -4.42 -5.17 -5.12
N GLY A 247 -3.63 -4.22 -4.63
CA GLY A 247 -3.01 -3.15 -5.41
C GLY A 247 -2.30 -3.61 -6.67
N PRO A 248 -1.24 -4.44 -6.59
CA PRO A 248 -0.43 -4.77 -7.76
C PRO A 248 -1.22 -5.48 -8.87
N PRO A 249 -2.06 -6.50 -8.60
CA PRO A 249 -2.85 -7.13 -9.66
C PRO A 249 -3.88 -6.19 -10.32
N CYS A 250 -4.53 -5.31 -9.55
CA CYS A 250 -5.42 -4.29 -10.11
C CYS A 250 -4.69 -3.30 -11.01
N ALA A 251 -3.49 -2.87 -10.58
CA ALA A 251 -2.64 -1.96 -11.31
C ALA A 251 -2.22 -2.51 -12.67
N ILE A 252 -1.74 -3.76 -12.66
CA ILE A 252 -1.27 -4.46 -13.85
C ILE A 252 -2.43 -4.63 -14.82
N ALA A 253 -3.60 -5.08 -14.35
CA ALA A 253 -4.77 -5.28 -15.23
C ALA A 253 -5.31 -3.97 -15.83
N ALA A 254 -5.35 -2.90 -15.03
CA ALA A 254 -5.73 -1.58 -15.51
C ALA A 254 -4.76 -1.07 -16.58
N LEU A 255 -3.46 -1.27 -16.36
CA LEU A 255 -2.46 -0.81 -17.31
C LEU A 255 -2.34 -1.70 -18.55
N GLU A 256 -2.50 -3.02 -18.44
CA GLU A 256 -2.60 -3.90 -19.60
C GLU A 256 -3.72 -3.43 -20.53
N THR A 257 -4.87 -3.08 -19.98
CA THR A 257 -5.99 -2.58 -20.80
C THR A 257 -5.66 -1.23 -21.42
N PHE A 258 -5.13 -0.31 -20.62
CA PHE A 258 -4.68 0.99 -21.11
C PHE A 258 -3.71 0.85 -22.29
N LEU A 259 -2.73 -0.04 -22.19
CA LEU A 259 -1.73 -0.30 -23.22
C LEU A 259 -2.28 -1.06 -24.43
N LEU A 260 -3.33 -1.86 -24.24
CA LEU A 260 -4.01 -2.58 -25.32
C LEU A 260 -4.91 -1.64 -26.16
N GLU A 261 -5.54 -0.66 -25.52
CA GLU A 261 -6.39 0.34 -26.18
C GLU A 261 -5.57 1.37 -26.96
N ASP A 262 -4.47 1.83 -26.38
CA ASP A 262 -3.52 2.67 -27.07
C ASP A 262 -2.65 1.80 -28.01
N ALA A 263 -3.20 1.48 -29.18
CA ALA A 263 -2.51 0.81 -30.29
C ALA A 263 -1.18 1.49 -30.72
N CYS A 264 -0.87 2.67 -30.15
CA CYS A 264 0.37 3.43 -30.31
C CYS A 264 1.64 2.70 -29.85
N PHE A 265 1.57 1.73 -28.91
CA PHE A 265 2.78 0.98 -28.57
C PHE A 265 3.06 -0.09 -29.64
N LYS A 266 4.07 0.17 -30.47
CA LYS A 266 4.66 -0.84 -31.38
C LYS A 266 4.96 -2.13 -30.59
N PRO A 267 4.80 -3.33 -31.17
CA PRO A 267 4.95 -4.60 -30.46
C PRO A 267 6.34 -4.82 -29.83
N ALA A 268 7.39 -4.17 -30.36
CA ALA A 268 8.72 -4.14 -29.73
C ALA A 268 8.73 -3.41 -28.39
N GLN A 269 7.90 -2.38 -28.23
CA GLN A 269 7.77 -1.58 -27.02
C GLN A 269 6.87 -2.26 -25.99
N ARG A 270 5.89 -3.09 -26.41
CA ARG A 270 5.01 -3.87 -25.52
C ARG A 270 5.76 -4.90 -24.64
N ARG A 271 6.81 -5.53 -25.18
CA ARG A 271 7.66 -6.48 -24.42
C ARG A 271 8.58 -5.82 -23.40
N ILE A 272 8.87 -4.54 -23.61
CA ILE A 272 9.63 -3.70 -22.68
C ILE A 272 8.68 -3.23 -21.58
N VAL A 273 7.46 -2.83 -21.93
CA VAL A 273 6.46 -2.29 -21.01
C VAL A 273 5.93 -3.33 -20.01
N HIS A 274 5.67 -4.59 -20.37
CA HIS A 274 5.09 -5.57 -19.43
C HIS A 274 5.95 -5.86 -18.16
N PRO A 275 7.26 -6.17 -18.27
CA PRO A 275 8.13 -6.21 -17.10
C PRO A 275 8.36 -4.81 -16.54
N ASN A 276 8.47 -3.79 -17.40
CA ASN A 276 8.71 -2.42 -16.95
C ASN A 276 7.56 -1.81 -16.19
N VAL A 277 6.32 -2.33 -16.27
CA VAL A 277 5.07 -1.87 -15.65
C VAL A 277 4.87 -2.47 -14.28
N GLU A 278 5.15 -3.74 -14.14
CA GLU A 278 5.24 -4.39 -12.84
C GLU A 278 6.40 -3.76 -12.06
N ILE A 279 7.52 -3.55 -12.77
CA ILE A 279 8.61 -2.70 -12.32
C ILE A 279 8.23 -1.22 -12.30
N MET A 280 7.22 -0.70 -13.03
CA MET A 280 6.80 0.73 -13.11
C MET A 280 5.85 1.08 -11.99
N VAL A 281 5.04 0.14 -11.53
CA VAL A 281 4.18 0.29 -10.36
C VAL A 281 5.04 0.12 -9.12
N GLU A 282 6.01 -0.81 -9.17
CA GLU A 282 7.06 -0.92 -8.15
C GLU A 282 8.08 0.25 -8.24
N HIS A 283 8.32 0.85 -9.42
CA HIS A 283 9.16 2.05 -9.65
C HIS A 283 8.39 3.33 -9.36
N LEU A 284 7.10 3.45 -9.66
CA LEU A 284 6.33 4.64 -9.29
C LEU A 284 6.14 4.66 -7.76
N ARG A 285 6.26 3.50 -7.09
CA ARG A 285 6.28 3.35 -5.63
C ARG A 285 7.70 3.36 -4.99
N HIS A 286 8.79 3.07 -5.73
CA HIS A 286 10.18 3.07 -5.20
C HIS A 286 11.27 3.75 -6.05
N ARG A 287 11.07 3.97 -7.34
CA ARG A 287 12.04 4.48 -8.32
C ARG A 287 11.40 5.38 -9.37
N TRP A 288 11.37 6.65 -9.05
CA TRP A 288 11.70 7.64 -10.05
C TRP A 288 13.11 7.53 -10.63
N ILE A 289 13.91 6.55 -10.21
CA ILE A 289 15.32 6.50 -10.54
C ILE A 289 15.79 5.03 -10.64
N ASN A 290 16.13 4.53 -11.81
CA ASN A 290 17.49 4.00 -12.04
C ASN A 290 17.75 3.91 -13.55
N VAL A 291 19.02 4.15 -13.86
CA VAL A 291 19.61 4.45 -15.15
C VAL A 291 19.97 3.18 -15.93
N ASP A 292 20.01 2.02 -15.28
CA ASP A 292 20.68 0.83 -15.83
C ASP A 292 19.85 -0.01 -16.82
N SER A 293 18.58 0.34 -17.05
CA SER A 293 17.71 -0.31 -18.04
C SER A 293 17.32 0.60 -19.21
N TRP A 294 17.81 1.83 -19.23
CA TRP A 294 17.82 2.64 -20.45
C TRP A 294 19.02 2.17 -21.30
N PRO A 295 18.94 2.10 -22.65
CA PRO A 295 20.07 1.67 -23.46
C PRO A 295 21.34 2.46 -23.13
N ILE A 296 22.22 1.84 -22.34
CA ILE A 296 23.63 2.20 -22.18
C ILE A 296 24.34 1.66 -23.42
N GLY A 297 24.01 2.22 -24.58
CA GLY A 297 24.97 2.33 -25.67
C GLY A 297 25.61 3.71 -25.55
N ASP A 298 26.82 3.88 -26.07
CA ASP A 298 27.54 5.16 -26.05
C ASP A 298 26.76 6.34 -26.69
N ASP A 299 25.63 6.05 -27.35
CA ASP A 299 24.70 7.03 -27.94
C ASP A 299 23.57 7.50 -26.98
N GLY A 300 23.56 7.04 -25.72
CA GLY A 300 22.38 7.11 -24.83
C GLY A 300 22.38 8.19 -23.74
N CYS A 301 23.47 8.90 -23.46
CA CYS A 301 23.40 10.07 -22.56
C CYS A 301 22.95 11.30 -23.33
N THR A 302 21.80 11.87 -22.99
CA THR A 302 21.35 13.18 -23.52
C THR A 302 22.15 14.36 -22.98
N CYS A 303 23.15 14.12 -22.14
CA CYS A 303 24.15 15.10 -21.77
C CYS A 303 25.06 15.39 -22.99
N MET A 304 24.65 16.31 -23.87
CA MET A 304 25.41 16.73 -25.07
C MET A 304 26.77 17.42 -24.78
N GLN A 305 27.41 17.18 -23.64
CA GLN A 305 28.74 17.72 -23.37
C GLN A 305 29.79 16.62 -23.51
N SER A 306 30.64 16.78 -24.51
CA SER A 306 31.76 15.93 -24.88
C SER A 306 32.95 15.99 -23.88
N SER A 307 32.68 16.18 -22.58
CA SER A 307 33.72 16.24 -21.57
C SER A 307 33.96 14.85 -21.00
N ALA A 308 35.22 14.40 -21.02
CA ALA A 308 35.69 13.10 -20.55
C ALA A 308 35.59 12.88 -19.02
N ASP A 309 34.89 13.77 -18.31
CA ASP A 309 34.65 13.65 -16.88
C ASP A 309 33.44 12.76 -16.63
N ALA A 310 33.57 11.85 -15.67
CA ALA A 310 32.48 10.99 -15.23
C ALA A 310 31.26 11.84 -14.87
N CYS A 311 30.14 11.65 -15.57
CA CYS A 311 28.92 12.41 -15.36
C CYS A 311 28.56 12.34 -13.86
N PRO A 312 28.58 13.46 -13.10
CA PRO A 312 28.27 13.44 -11.68
C PRO A 312 26.88 12.80 -11.52
N ALA A 313 26.76 11.89 -10.55
CA ALA A 313 25.59 11.05 -10.31
C ALA A 313 24.28 11.74 -10.72
N HIS A 314 23.62 11.15 -11.73
CA HIS A 314 22.58 11.75 -12.55
C HIS A 314 21.51 12.50 -11.75
N VAL A 315 21.21 13.72 -12.21
CA VAL A 315 20.20 14.70 -11.77
C VAL A 315 18.73 14.18 -11.87
N LEU A 316 18.54 12.87 -12.00
CA LEU A 316 17.22 12.22 -12.16
C LEU A 316 16.51 11.93 -10.82
N ASP A 317 17.17 12.17 -9.68
CA ASP A 317 16.52 12.16 -8.34
C ASP A 317 15.69 13.42 -8.08
N ASP A 318 15.76 14.43 -8.94
CA ASP A 318 15.13 15.71 -8.68
C ASP A 318 13.65 15.65 -9.10
N VAL A 319 12.76 15.68 -8.10
CA VAL A 319 11.33 16.00 -8.29
C VAL A 319 11.17 17.17 -9.27
N GLU A 320 12.08 18.14 -9.17
CA GLU A 320 12.14 19.31 -10.04
C GLU A 320 12.51 18.99 -11.50
N LEU A 321 13.34 17.99 -11.79
CA LEU A 321 13.69 17.61 -13.17
C LEU A 321 12.50 16.98 -13.89
N PHE A 322 11.76 16.09 -13.23
CA PHE A 322 10.50 15.62 -13.81
C PHE A 322 9.49 16.73 -13.94
N LEU A 323 9.34 17.61 -12.95
CA LEU A 323 8.42 18.74 -13.08
C LEU A 323 8.85 19.63 -14.26
N ALA A 324 10.14 19.78 -14.53
CA ALA A 324 10.65 20.44 -15.73
C ALA A 324 10.31 19.67 -17.02
N ASN A 325 10.46 18.34 -17.05
CA ASN A 325 10.11 17.51 -18.19
C ASN A 325 8.60 17.51 -18.47
N VAL A 326 7.79 17.40 -17.42
CA VAL A 326 6.32 17.51 -17.48
C VAL A 326 5.92 18.90 -17.98
N ARG A 327 6.63 19.95 -17.55
CA ARG A 327 6.44 21.31 -18.08
C ARG A 327 6.79 21.42 -19.55
N ALA A 328 7.91 20.84 -19.99
CA ALA A 328 8.28 20.81 -21.40
C ALA A 328 7.27 20.02 -22.26
N LEU A 329 6.73 18.92 -21.73
CA LEU A 329 5.66 18.16 -22.37
C LEU A 329 4.35 18.95 -22.43
N GLY A 330 4.02 19.68 -21.35
CA GLY A 330 2.86 20.57 -21.31
C GLY A 330 2.95 21.71 -22.32
N THR A 331 4.10 22.39 -22.40
CA THR A 331 4.30 23.49 -23.35
C THR A 331 4.29 23.03 -24.81
N THR A 332 4.88 21.86 -25.10
CA THR A 332 4.84 21.27 -26.45
C THR A 332 3.43 20.82 -26.83
N ALA A 333 2.67 20.24 -25.90
CA ALA A 333 1.27 19.89 -26.12
C ALA A 333 0.40 21.13 -26.38
N ALA A 334 0.56 22.20 -25.59
CA ALA A 334 -0.15 23.46 -25.78
C ALA A 334 0.19 24.13 -27.12
N ALA A 335 1.46 24.12 -27.52
CA ALA A 335 1.89 24.63 -28.82
C ALA A 335 1.31 23.80 -29.98
N ALA A 336 1.26 22.48 -29.84
CA ALA A 336 0.65 21.59 -30.84
C ALA A 336 -0.86 21.81 -30.96
N ALA A 337 -1.57 21.99 -29.84
CA ALA A 337 -2.99 22.31 -29.82
C ALA A 337 -3.28 23.66 -30.54
N ALA A 338 -2.50 24.70 -30.24
CA ALA A 338 -2.61 25.99 -30.91
C ALA A 338 -2.33 25.91 -32.42
N ALA A 339 -1.33 25.13 -32.84
CA ALA A 339 -0.97 24.94 -34.25
C ALA A 339 -2.02 24.11 -35.02
N SER A 340 -2.69 23.16 -34.36
CA SER A 340 -3.74 22.35 -34.98
C SER A 340 -4.95 23.17 -35.44
N ARG A 341 -5.17 24.36 -34.87
CA ARG A 341 -6.22 25.29 -35.29
C ARG A 341 -5.97 25.95 -36.65
N THR A 342 -4.74 25.90 -37.17
CA THR A 342 -4.35 26.65 -38.38
C THR A 342 -3.88 25.79 -39.55
N VAL A 343 -3.57 24.50 -39.37
CA VAL A 343 -2.98 23.66 -40.43
C VAL A 343 -3.54 22.22 -40.44
N SER A 344 -3.73 21.67 -41.66
CA SER A 344 -4.24 20.32 -41.93
C SER A 344 -3.36 19.18 -41.39
N SER A 345 -3.61 18.81 -40.13
CA SER A 345 -3.69 17.49 -39.46
C SER A 345 -2.82 16.26 -39.82
N SER A 346 -1.99 16.23 -40.86
CA SER A 346 -1.43 14.95 -41.33
C SER A 346 -0.05 14.57 -40.74
N SER A 347 0.72 15.51 -40.18
CA SER A 347 2.14 15.25 -39.82
C SER A 347 2.55 15.62 -38.39
N LEU A 348 1.66 16.20 -37.58
CA LEU A 348 1.94 16.60 -36.18
C LEU A 348 1.57 15.52 -35.13
N LEU A 349 1.15 14.34 -35.58
CA LEU A 349 0.59 13.28 -34.72
C LEU A 349 1.61 12.48 -33.89
N LEU A 350 2.92 12.77 -33.98
CA LEU A 350 3.95 11.91 -33.39
C LEU A 350 4.61 12.41 -32.08
N LEU A 351 4.30 13.61 -31.58
CA LEU A 351 4.83 14.13 -30.31
C LEU A 351 3.72 14.47 -29.30
N SER A 352 2.75 13.57 -29.27
CA SER A 352 1.34 13.88 -29.07
C SER A 352 0.87 13.94 -27.60
N PRO A 353 -0.20 14.72 -27.28
CA PRO A 353 -0.85 14.85 -25.95
C PRO A 353 -1.11 13.53 -25.20
N TYR A 354 -1.16 12.41 -25.92
CA TYR A 354 -1.17 11.06 -25.37
C TYR A 354 -0.03 10.78 -24.38
N HIS A 355 1.20 11.28 -24.59
CA HIS A 355 2.31 11.01 -23.66
C HIS A 355 2.04 11.61 -22.27
N LEU A 356 1.52 12.83 -22.24
CA LEU A 356 1.14 13.49 -21.00
C LEU A 356 -0.06 12.76 -20.35
N ARG A 357 -1.05 12.36 -21.16
CA ARG A 357 -2.20 11.56 -20.67
C ARG A 357 -1.75 10.27 -20.01
N ASN A 358 -0.80 9.56 -20.62
CA ASN A 358 -0.25 8.31 -20.13
C ASN A 358 0.55 8.52 -18.83
N LEU A 359 1.30 9.61 -18.75
CA LEU A 359 2.04 9.99 -17.54
C LEU A 359 1.09 10.29 -16.37
N PHE A 360 0.01 11.05 -16.59
CA PHE A 360 -0.98 11.32 -15.55
C PHE A 360 -1.80 10.10 -15.17
N PHE A 361 -2.15 9.24 -16.13
CA PHE A 361 -2.79 7.95 -15.85
C PHE A 361 -1.93 7.15 -14.86
N LEU A 362 -0.64 6.98 -15.16
CA LEU A 362 0.31 6.28 -14.31
C LEU A 362 0.47 6.93 -12.94
N LEU A 363 0.53 8.27 -12.88
CA LEU A 363 0.59 9.03 -11.64
C LEU A 363 -0.65 8.79 -10.76
N VAL A 364 -1.85 8.88 -11.33
CA VAL A 364 -3.11 8.66 -10.61
C VAL A 364 -3.22 7.21 -10.14
N VAL A 365 -2.87 6.24 -10.99
CA VAL A 365 -2.85 4.82 -10.65
C VAL A 365 -1.90 4.56 -9.48
N ALA A 366 -0.67 5.10 -9.52
CA ALA A 366 0.31 4.96 -8.44
C ALA A 366 -0.19 5.54 -7.10
N LEU A 367 -0.82 6.72 -7.15
CA LEU A 367 -1.43 7.37 -5.99
C LEU A 367 -2.58 6.54 -5.39
N VAL A 368 -3.42 5.92 -6.23
CA VAL A 368 -4.58 5.16 -5.77
C VAL A 368 -4.19 3.80 -5.18
N ILE A 369 -3.20 3.11 -5.77
CA ILE A 369 -2.79 1.75 -5.38
C ILE A 369 -2.28 1.67 -3.95
N ASP A 370 -1.60 2.71 -3.46
CA ASP A 370 -1.08 2.70 -2.09
C ASP A 370 -2.20 2.70 -1.05
N GLY A 371 -3.37 3.25 -1.39
CA GLY A 371 -4.55 3.34 -0.51
C GLY A 371 -4.38 4.27 0.70
N SER A 372 -3.16 4.76 0.96
CA SER A 372 -2.88 6.01 1.68
C SER A 372 -2.83 7.15 0.68
N LEU A 373 -3.22 8.36 1.09
CA LEU A 373 -2.85 9.56 0.35
C LEU A 373 -2.37 10.59 1.36
N ASP A 374 -1.08 10.89 1.32
CA ASP A 374 -0.43 11.81 2.24
C ASP A 374 -0.38 13.24 1.66
N TRP A 375 -0.12 14.22 2.52
CA TRP A 375 -0.06 15.62 2.10
C TRP A 375 1.09 15.89 1.11
N GLY A 376 2.19 15.13 1.23
CA GLY A 376 3.31 15.19 0.29
C GLY A 376 2.90 14.76 -1.12
N GLU A 377 2.15 13.65 -1.23
CA GLU A 377 1.64 13.13 -2.49
C GLU A 377 0.63 14.07 -3.14
N ARG A 378 -0.25 14.68 -2.33
CA ARG A 378 -1.13 15.76 -2.78
C ARG A 378 -0.32 16.90 -3.38
N ARG A 379 0.64 17.43 -2.62
CA ARG A 379 1.47 18.56 -3.06
C ARG A 379 2.23 18.23 -4.34
N PHE A 380 2.71 17.00 -4.46
CA PHE A 380 3.40 16.52 -5.65
C PHE A 380 2.46 16.44 -6.87
N TYR A 381 1.27 15.86 -6.72
CA TYR A 381 0.25 15.82 -7.78
C TYR A 381 -0.13 17.22 -8.25
N VAL A 382 -0.40 18.15 -7.32
CA VAL A 382 -0.75 19.54 -7.67
C VAL A 382 0.38 20.21 -8.47
N ARG A 383 1.64 20.03 -8.05
CA ARG A 383 2.78 20.57 -8.80
C ARG A 383 2.93 19.96 -10.19
N ALA A 384 2.65 18.66 -10.33
CA ALA A 384 2.68 18.00 -11.63
C ALA A 384 1.60 18.57 -12.57
N CYS A 385 0.36 18.76 -12.07
CA CYS A 385 -0.71 19.43 -12.81
C CYS A 385 -0.33 20.86 -13.23
N GLU A 386 0.18 21.67 -12.29
CA GLU A 386 0.64 23.04 -12.55
C GLU A 386 1.77 23.09 -13.58
N ALA A 387 2.73 22.16 -13.49
CA ALA A 387 3.82 22.05 -14.44
C ALA A 387 3.29 21.70 -15.85
N ALA A 388 2.36 20.76 -15.93
CA ALA A 388 1.78 20.28 -17.17
C ALA A 388 0.79 21.24 -17.85
N GLY A 389 0.26 22.23 -17.12
CA GLY A 389 -0.89 23.02 -17.55
C GLY A 389 -2.18 22.21 -17.61
N VAL A 390 -2.34 21.22 -16.72
CA VAL A 390 -3.54 20.36 -16.62
C VAL A 390 -4.36 20.77 -15.40
N GLN A 391 -5.69 20.70 -15.51
CA GLN A 391 -6.57 21.02 -14.39
C GLN A 391 -6.39 20.05 -13.22
N ASN A 392 -6.45 20.59 -12.00
CA ASN A 392 -6.24 19.82 -10.78
C ASN A 392 -7.53 19.16 -10.29
N HIS A 393 -7.75 17.90 -10.67
CA HIS A 393 -8.90 17.11 -10.21
C HIS A 393 -8.63 16.25 -8.96
N TRP A 394 -7.96 16.80 -7.93
CA TRP A 394 -7.62 16.06 -6.71
C TRP A 394 -8.82 15.39 -6.01
N SER A 395 -10.00 16.03 -6.04
CA SER A 395 -11.23 15.45 -5.46
C SER A 395 -11.65 14.15 -6.17
N GLY A 396 -11.41 14.05 -7.48
CA GLY A 396 -11.65 12.84 -8.25
C GLY A 396 -10.65 11.74 -7.94
N VAL A 397 -9.37 12.08 -7.75
CA VAL A 397 -8.35 11.12 -7.27
C VAL A 397 -8.72 10.57 -5.89
N LEU A 398 -9.23 11.42 -4.99
CA LEU A 398 -9.74 10.98 -3.68
C LEU A 398 -10.94 10.03 -3.80
N LYS A 399 -11.90 10.32 -4.70
CA LYS A 399 -13.05 9.44 -4.95
C LYS A 399 -12.62 8.09 -5.51
N LEU A 400 -11.69 8.07 -6.47
CA LEU A 400 -11.11 6.83 -7.00
C LEU A 400 -10.41 6.01 -5.91
N LYS A 401 -9.61 6.68 -5.08
CA LYS A 401 -8.95 6.05 -3.95
C LYS A 401 -9.94 5.49 -2.94
N GLU A 402 -11.01 6.22 -2.64
CA GLU A 402 -12.06 5.75 -1.75
C GLU A 402 -12.80 4.54 -2.34
N ALA A 403 -13.14 4.58 -3.63
CA ALA A 403 -13.76 3.45 -4.34
C ALA A 403 -12.85 2.21 -4.33
N PHE A 404 -11.56 2.38 -4.63
CA PHE A 404 -10.57 1.32 -4.61
C PHE A 404 -10.44 0.69 -3.22
N VAL A 405 -10.31 1.51 -2.17
CA VAL A 405 -10.20 1.04 -0.79
C VAL A 405 -11.51 0.39 -0.27
N HIS A 406 -12.66 0.80 -0.81
CA HIS A 406 -13.98 0.19 -0.53
C HIS A 406 -14.32 -0.97 -1.47
N ASP A 407 -13.32 -1.61 -2.05
CA ASP A 407 -13.46 -2.86 -2.78
C ASP A 407 -14.27 -2.73 -4.09
N GLN A 408 -14.43 -1.51 -4.62
CA GLN A 408 -15.14 -1.25 -5.89
C GLN A 408 -14.25 -1.46 -7.12
N GLY A 409 -12.95 -1.68 -6.93
CA GLY A 409 -11.96 -1.81 -8.00
C GLY A 409 -11.45 -0.45 -8.50
N LEU A 410 -10.70 -0.50 -9.59
CA LEU A 410 -10.21 0.69 -10.27
C LEU A 410 -11.03 0.90 -11.55
N ASP A 411 -11.66 2.06 -11.66
CA ASP A 411 -12.42 2.47 -12.84
C ASP A 411 -11.51 3.29 -13.77
N VAL A 412 -11.15 2.68 -14.90
CA VAL A 412 -10.24 3.27 -15.88
C VAL A 412 -10.86 4.47 -16.59
N ASP A 413 -12.18 4.43 -16.83
CA ASP A 413 -12.89 5.52 -17.50
C ASP A 413 -12.94 6.75 -16.59
N ALA A 414 -13.14 6.53 -15.29
CA ALA A 414 -13.03 7.59 -14.29
C ALA A 414 -11.61 8.16 -14.18
N ILE A 415 -10.55 7.35 -14.30
CA ILE A 415 -9.17 7.88 -14.36
C ILE A 415 -9.00 8.75 -15.60
N PHE A 416 -9.48 8.31 -16.76
CA PHE A 416 -9.39 9.09 -17.99
C PHE A 416 -10.13 10.42 -17.92
N ALA A 417 -11.29 10.45 -17.26
CA ALA A 417 -12.03 11.69 -17.01
C ALA A 417 -11.23 12.70 -16.17
N LEU A 418 -10.29 12.26 -15.32
CA LEU A 418 -9.43 13.14 -14.53
C LEU A 418 -8.27 13.74 -15.31
N VAL A 419 -7.97 13.20 -16.50
CA VAL A 419 -6.85 13.63 -17.34
C VAL A 419 -7.36 14.44 -18.55
N GLN A 420 -8.53 15.06 -18.43
CA GLN A 420 -9.06 15.92 -19.47
C GLN A 420 -8.29 17.23 -19.54
N PHE A 421 -8.04 17.69 -20.77
CA PHE A 421 -7.41 18.96 -21.04
C PHE A 421 -8.46 20.06 -21.11
N GLU A 422 -8.05 21.28 -20.79
CA GLU A 422 -8.91 22.46 -20.66
C GLU A 422 -9.75 22.75 -21.92
N GLU A 423 -9.28 22.33 -23.11
CA GLU A 423 -10.01 22.48 -24.38
C GLU A 423 -11.30 21.64 -24.45
N ASP A 424 -11.37 20.49 -23.76
CA ASP A 424 -12.60 19.68 -23.69
C ASP A 424 -13.57 20.21 -22.62
N ALA A 425 -13.04 20.90 -21.61
CA ALA A 425 -13.79 21.39 -20.46
C ALA A 425 -14.64 22.62 -20.79
N GLU A 426 -14.18 23.53 -21.67
CA GLU A 426 -15.00 24.68 -22.12
C GLU A 426 -16.26 24.24 -22.89
N ALA A 427 -16.23 23.07 -23.55
CA ALA A 427 -17.41 22.51 -24.21
C ALA A 427 -18.40 21.87 -23.22
N GLN A 428 -17.95 21.42 -22.04
CA GLN A 428 -18.79 20.76 -21.02
C GLN A 428 -19.23 21.68 -19.87
N SER A 429 -18.43 22.69 -19.50
CA SER A 429 -18.73 23.64 -18.42
C SER A 429 -19.90 24.57 -18.74
N ALA A 430 -20.24 24.73 -20.02
CA ALA A 430 -21.47 25.41 -20.43
C ALA A 430 -22.77 24.68 -19.97
N ALA A 431 -22.68 23.46 -19.42
CA ALA A 431 -23.83 22.66 -19.00
C ALA A 431 -23.96 22.45 -17.48
N GLU A 432 -22.91 22.65 -16.66
CA GLU A 432 -22.94 22.28 -15.22
C GLU A 432 -22.34 23.37 -14.29
N ASP A 433 -22.94 24.56 -14.27
CA ASP A 433 -22.65 25.58 -13.26
C ASP A 433 -23.43 25.31 -11.95
N SER A 434 -22.77 24.67 -10.97
CA SER A 434 -22.95 24.85 -9.52
C SER A 434 -22.42 23.64 -8.73
N SER A 435 -21.15 23.68 -8.31
CA SER A 435 -20.80 23.03 -7.04
C SER A 435 -19.65 23.75 -6.35
N SER A 436 -19.99 24.38 -5.22
CA SER A 436 -19.03 24.93 -4.27
C SER A 436 -18.30 23.78 -3.57
N VAL A 437 -16.99 23.93 -3.41
CA VAL A 437 -16.15 22.92 -2.73
C VAL A 437 -16.62 22.75 -1.27
N PRO A 438 -17.00 21.55 -0.82
CA PRO A 438 -17.61 21.38 0.49
C PRO A 438 -16.58 21.57 1.62
N TRP A 439 -16.85 22.53 2.50
CA TRP A 439 -16.12 22.79 3.76
C TRP A 439 -15.96 21.56 4.68
N ARG A 440 -16.70 20.47 4.43
CA ARG A 440 -16.59 19.20 5.17
C ARG A 440 -15.22 18.53 5.06
N GLU A 441 -14.44 18.87 4.04
CA GLU A 441 -13.12 18.27 3.81
C GLU A 441 -12.05 18.76 4.79
N SER A 442 -12.18 19.96 5.37
CA SER A 442 -11.20 20.50 6.32
C SER A 442 -11.15 19.74 7.66
N LEU A 443 -12.29 19.15 8.07
CA LEU A 443 -12.45 18.53 9.39
C LEU A 443 -12.04 17.05 9.45
N SER A 444 -12.07 16.33 8.33
CA SER A 444 -11.58 14.95 8.25
C SER A 444 -10.06 14.86 8.48
N TYR A 445 -9.30 15.94 8.24
CA TYR A 445 -7.84 15.98 8.43
C TYR A 445 -7.42 16.27 9.88
N LEU A 446 -8.22 16.97 10.68
CA LEU A 446 -7.93 17.15 12.12
C LEU A 446 -8.00 15.83 12.91
N ARG A 447 -8.74 14.82 12.40
CA ARG A 447 -8.77 13.48 12.99
C ARG A 447 -7.50 12.64 12.73
N LEU A 448 -6.74 12.95 11.68
CA LEU A 448 -5.47 12.26 11.39
C LEU A 448 -4.27 12.86 12.15
N LEU A 449 -4.34 14.14 12.54
CA LEU A 449 -3.30 14.81 13.34
C LEU A 449 -3.41 14.57 14.86
N SER A 450 -4.50 13.94 15.33
CA SER A 450 -4.76 13.70 16.76
C SER A 450 -4.41 12.28 17.25
N CYS A 451 -3.48 11.55 16.60
CA CYS A 451 -3.03 10.21 17.02
C CYS A 451 -1.50 10.07 17.16
#